data_AF-A0A5C6MZE5-F1
#
_entry.id   AF-A0A5C6MZE5-F1
#
_cell.length_a   1.000
_cell.length_b   1.000
_cell.length_c   1.000
_cell.angle_alpha   90.00
_cell.angle_beta   90.00
_cell.angle_gamma   90.00
#
_symmetry.space_group_name_H-M   'P 1'
#
loop_
_entity.id
_entity.type
_entity.pdbx_description
1 polymer ?
#
loop_
_entity_poly.entity_id
_entity_poly.type
_entity_poly.pdbx_seq_one_letter_code
_entity_poly.pdbx_strand_id
1 'polypeptide(L)'
;MAFYGGYQEEEVVETNLVAFDCHWILINEEISDYDLQELVMKSIGRLTVVRQTFPMPQNTTQRCVKHNHRINTSLCDPKNAKAQQLEITNRYIYDTVLLLANTFHRKLEDRKWHSMASLNCIRKNSKPWQGGKSMLDTVKKFGVSGLTSFLEFTDNGTNPNIFFEILGTNYGEDRGRGVNRYVCGGLYMSGRYLHL
;
A
#
# COMPACT_ATOMS: atom_id res chain seq x y z
N MET A 1 -5.45 -9.84 -23.09
CA MET A 1 -4.12 -10.43 -22.87
C MET A 1 -3.49 -9.64 -21.73
N ALA A 2 -3.21 -10.27 -20.58
CA ALA A 2 -2.65 -9.58 -19.42
C ALA A 2 -1.12 -9.67 -19.51
N PHE A 3 -0.44 -8.54 -19.73
CA PHE A 3 1.02 -8.48 -19.80
C PHE A 3 1.58 -8.16 -18.41
N TYR A 4 2.60 -8.91 -18.00
CA TYR A 4 3.33 -8.70 -16.75
C TYR A 4 4.63 -7.97 -17.06
N GLY A 5 4.72 -6.69 -16.69
CA GLY A 5 5.96 -5.93 -16.65
C GLY A 5 6.24 -5.06 -17.88
N GLY A 6 6.75 -3.85 -17.62
CA GLY A 6 6.99 -2.80 -18.63
C GLY A 6 7.99 -3.15 -19.75
N TYR A 7 8.72 -4.27 -19.65
CA TYR A 7 9.61 -4.74 -20.71
C TYR A 7 8.87 -5.32 -21.93
N GLN A 8 7.65 -5.82 -21.76
CA GLN A 8 6.89 -6.40 -22.88
C GLN A 8 6.12 -5.35 -23.69
N GLU A 9 5.91 -4.12 -23.19
CA GLU A 9 5.16 -3.11 -23.95
C GLU A 9 6.00 -2.54 -25.11
N GLU A 10 7.27 -2.27 -24.87
CA GLU A 10 8.22 -1.74 -25.86
C GLU A 10 8.42 -2.73 -27.02
N GLU A 11 8.59 -4.02 -26.71
CA GLU A 11 8.76 -5.09 -27.70
C GLU A 11 7.54 -5.25 -28.64
N VAL A 12 6.32 -5.10 -28.11
CA VAL A 12 5.08 -5.27 -28.88
C VAL A 12 4.76 -4.03 -29.75
N VAL A 13 5.14 -2.83 -29.28
CA VAL A 13 5.06 -1.60 -30.07
C VAL A 13 6.10 -1.59 -31.19
N GLU A 14 7.35 -1.95 -30.90
CA GLU A 14 8.44 -1.99 -31.88
C GLU A 14 8.21 -3.05 -32.97
N THR A 15 7.47 -4.12 -32.66
CA THR A 15 7.12 -5.20 -33.61
C THR A 15 5.81 -4.97 -34.37
N ASN A 16 5.18 -3.79 -34.24
CA ASN A 16 3.89 -3.44 -34.88
C ASN A 16 2.74 -4.43 -34.57
N LEU A 17 2.77 -5.08 -33.41
CA LEU A 17 1.72 -6.00 -32.98
C LEU A 17 0.52 -5.27 -32.36
N VAL A 18 0.63 -3.95 -32.15
CA VAL A 18 -0.44 -3.08 -31.69
C VAL A 18 -0.56 -1.83 -32.56
N ALA A 19 -1.78 -1.29 -32.65
CA ALA A 19 -2.12 -0.09 -33.41
C ALA A 19 -2.80 0.95 -32.52
N PHE A 20 -3.06 2.14 -33.04
CA PHE A 20 -3.57 3.29 -32.26
C PHE A 20 -4.94 3.06 -31.61
N ASP A 21 -5.75 2.15 -32.15
CA ASP A 21 -7.05 1.75 -31.63
C ASP A 21 -6.96 0.75 -30.45
N CYS A 22 -5.75 0.34 -30.05
CA CYS A 22 -5.59 -0.58 -28.94
C CYS A 22 -5.95 0.07 -27.60
N HIS A 23 -6.46 -0.75 -26.66
CA HIS A 23 -6.76 -0.35 -25.29
C HIS A 23 -6.11 -1.32 -24.30
N TRP A 24 -5.12 -0.82 -23.58
CA TRP A 24 -4.35 -1.54 -22.58
C TRP A 24 -4.88 -1.25 -21.19
N ILE A 25 -5.00 -2.30 -20.37
CA ILE A 25 -5.37 -2.19 -18.97
C ILE A 25 -4.27 -2.85 -18.14
N LEU A 26 -3.56 -2.06 -17.35
CA LEU A 26 -2.54 -2.52 -16.42
C LEU A 26 -3.07 -2.43 -14.98
N ILE A 27 -3.02 -3.54 -14.26
CA ILE A 27 -3.44 -3.60 -12.86
C ILE A 27 -2.29 -4.15 -12.03
N ASN A 28 -1.75 -3.33 -11.14
CA ASN A 28 -0.76 -3.75 -10.16
C ASN A 28 -0.86 -2.84 -8.95
N GLU A 29 -0.77 -3.40 -7.74
CA GLU A 29 -0.78 -2.63 -6.50
C GLU A 29 0.37 -1.60 -6.51
N GLU A 30 1.55 -2.02 -6.97
CA GLU A 30 2.79 -1.26 -6.92
C GLU A 30 3.19 -0.73 -8.29
N ILE A 31 2.78 0.51 -8.58
CA ILE A 31 3.21 1.29 -9.76
C ILE A 31 3.58 2.69 -9.27
N SER A 32 4.86 3.05 -9.34
CA SER A 32 5.31 4.39 -8.92
C SER A 32 4.87 5.46 -9.91
N ASP A 33 4.95 6.74 -9.51
CA ASP A 33 4.72 7.86 -10.44
C ASP A 33 5.76 7.90 -11.58
N TYR A 34 6.96 7.38 -11.33
CA TYR A 34 8.00 7.25 -12.35
C TYR A 34 7.64 6.18 -13.39
N ASP A 35 7.27 4.97 -12.93
CA ASP A 35 6.87 3.88 -13.83
C ASP A 35 5.63 4.26 -14.63
N LEU A 36 4.66 4.93 -14.00
CA LEU A 36 3.49 5.45 -14.68
C LEU A 36 3.86 6.40 -15.82
N GLN A 37 4.79 7.33 -15.58
CA GLN A 37 5.25 8.26 -16.61
C GLN A 37 5.93 7.51 -17.76
N GLU A 38 6.76 6.52 -17.47
CA GLU A 38 7.41 5.69 -18.48
C GLU A 38 6.40 4.90 -19.33
N LEU A 39 5.42 4.25 -18.68
CA LEU A 39 4.34 3.52 -19.36
C LEU A 39 3.54 4.43 -20.31
N VAL A 40 3.19 5.64 -19.86
CA VAL A 40 2.47 6.62 -20.69
C VAL A 40 3.31 7.11 -21.88
N MET A 41 4.64 7.18 -21.72
CA MET A 41 5.54 7.58 -22.79
C MET A 41 5.74 6.47 -23.83
N LYS A 42 5.85 5.20 -23.38
CA LYS A 42 6.12 4.04 -24.22
C LYS A 42 4.87 3.45 -24.90
N SER A 43 3.69 3.61 -24.30
CA SER A 43 2.45 3.09 -24.87
C SER A 43 1.97 3.88 -26.10
N ILE A 44 1.28 3.16 -26.99
CA ILE A 44 0.46 3.71 -28.07
C ILE A 44 -1.01 3.32 -27.81
N GLY A 45 -1.97 4.11 -28.30
CA GLY A 45 -3.39 3.89 -28.03
C GLY A 45 -3.78 4.15 -26.58
N ARG A 46 -4.98 3.73 -26.17
CA ARG A 46 -5.52 4.05 -24.84
C ARG A 46 -4.87 3.18 -23.75
N LEU A 47 -4.39 3.80 -22.68
CA LEU A 47 -3.86 3.12 -21.51
C LEU A 47 -4.74 3.43 -20.30
N THR A 48 -5.11 2.39 -19.54
CA THR A 48 -5.77 2.49 -18.24
C THR A 48 -4.92 1.78 -17.20
N VAL A 49 -4.55 2.48 -16.14
CA VAL A 49 -3.75 1.95 -15.04
C VAL A 49 -4.59 1.94 -13.77
N VAL A 50 -4.65 0.79 -13.11
CA VAL A 50 -5.28 0.61 -11.79
C VAL A 50 -4.19 0.25 -10.79
N ARG A 51 -3.96 1.14 -9.83
CA ARG A 51 -2.92 0.94 -8.79
C ARG A 51 -3.41 1.26 -7.40
N GLN A 52 -2.76 0.70 -6.38
CA GLN A 52 -3.08 1.00 -4.99
C GLN A 52 -2.74 2.46 -4.68
N THR A 53 -3.59 3.11 -3.89
CA THR A 53 -3.36 4.47 -3.40
C THR A 53 -3.55 4.53 -1.90
N PHE A 54 -2.87 5.48 -1.25
CA PHE A 54 -2.99 5.70 0.19
C PHE A 54 -3.60 7.09 0.43
N PRO A 55 -4.87 7.16 0.87
CA PRO A 55 -5.50 8.44 1.16
C PRO A 55 -4.73 9.20 2.24
N MET A 56 -4.10 10.31 1.85
CA MET A 56 -3.38 11.20 2.76
C MET A 56 -4.11 12.54 2.90
N PRO A 57 -4.02 13.21 4.06
CA PRO A 57 -4.52 14.56 4.24
C PRO A 57 -3.95 15.53 3.20
N GLN A 58 -4.83 16.41 2.69
CA GLN A 58 -4.43 17.47 1.76
C GLN A 58 -3.59 18.55 2.47
N ASN A 59 -3.88 18.79 3.75
CA ASN A 59 -3.13 19.74 4.55
C ASN A 59 -1.70 19.24 4.80
N THR A 60 -0.72 20.00 4.33
CA THR A 60 0.72 19.69 4.44
C THR A 60 1.16 19.48 5.89
N THR A 61 0.61 20.24 6.83
CA THR A 61 0.93 20.12 8.26
C THR A 61 0.44 18.81 8.89
N GLN A 62 -0.68 18.27 8.42
CA GLN A 62 -1.29 17.03 8.93
C GLN A 62 -0.80 15.78 8.19
N ARG A 63 -0.03 15.94 7.11
CA ARG A 63 0.47 14.80 6.33
C ARG A 63 1.51 14.00 7.11
N CYS A 64 2.40 14.72 7.79
CA CYS A 64 3.50 14.16 8.58
C CYS A 64 3.22 14.13 10.08
N VAL A 65 1.99 14.46 10.51
CA VAL A 65 1.59 14.44 11.91
C VAL A 65 0.27 13.68 12.03
N LYS A 66 0.26 12.59 12.80
CA LYS A 66 -0.92 11.75 13.05
C LYS A 66 -1.26 11.84 14.51
N HIS A 67 -2.33 12.57 14.85
CA HIS A 67 -2.61 12.99 16.22
C HIS A 67 -1.39 13.72 16.82
N ASN A 68 -0.71 13.13 17.80
CA ASN A 68 0.51 13.68 18.41
C ASN A 68 1.80 12.99 17.93
N HIS A 69 1.70 12.02 17.02
CA HIS A 69 2.85 11.30 16.47
C HIS A 69 3.41 12.03 15.25
N ARG A 70 4.70 12.38 15.29
CA ARG A 70 5.40 13.06 14.19
C ARG A 70 6.16 12.03 13.35
N ILE A 71 5.79 11.95 12.07
CA ILE A 71 6.44 11.11 11.07
C ILE A 71 7.62 11.87 10.47
N ASN A 72 8.73 11.17 10.23
CA ASN A 72 9.88 11.75 9.53
C ASN A 72 9.47 12.21 8.13
N THR A 73 9.78 13.46 7.77
CA THR A 73 9.39 14.06 6.48
C THR A 73 9.90 13.26 5.28
N SER A 74 11.02 12.55 5.42
CA SER A 74 11.53 11.65 4.37
C SER A 74 10.61 10.47 4.02
N LEU A 75 9.56 10.21 4.81
CA LEU A 75 8.60 9.13 4.59
C LEU A 75 7.19 9.60 4.22
N CYS A 76 6.84 10.87 4.51
CA CYS A 76 5.48 11.39 4.39
C CYS A 76 5.36 12.63 3.50
N ASP A 77 6.45 13.34 3.22
CA ASP A 77 6.43 14.48 2.32
C ASP A 77 6.55 14.00 0.86
N PRO A 78 5.51 14.15 0.02
CA PRO A 78 5.55 13.71 -1.38
C PRO A 78 6.55 14.49 -2.24
N LYS A 79 7.12 15.60 -1.73
CA LYS A 79 8.23 16.31 -2.39
C LYS A 79 9.58 15.63 -2.15
N ASN A 80 9.67 14.72 -1.19
CA ASN A 80 10.90 14.01 -0.89
C ASN A 80 11.04 12.79 -1.79
N ALA A 81 12.17 12.67 -2.49
CA ALA A 81 12.46 11.54 -3.37
C ALA A 81 12.32 10.18 -2.66
N LYS A 82 12.75 10.09 -1.39
CA LYS A 82 12.63 8.86 -0.61
C LYS A 82 11.17 8.48 -0.36
N ALA A 83 10.29 9.45 -0.14
CA ALA A 83 8.87 9.19 0.08
C ALA A 83 8.13 8.76 -1.21
N GLN A 84 8.61 9.22 -2.36
CA GLN A 84 8.11 8.83 -3.68
C GLN A 84 8.54 7.40 -4.06
N GLN A 85 9.74 6.99 -3.65
CA GLN A 85 10.31 5.66 -3.90
C GLN A 85 9.98 4.62 -2.83
N LEU A 86 9.15 4.98 -1.82
CA LEU A 86 8.74 4.05 -0.78
C LEU A 86 7.84 2.96 -1.35
N GLU A 87 8.37 1.73 -1.36
CA GLU A 87 7.59 0.52 -1.63
C GLU A 87 6.39 0.41 -0.69
N ILE A 88 5.34 -0.26 -1.15
CA ILE A 88 4.11 -0.48 -0.37
C ILE A 88 4.42 -1.21 0.94
N THR A 89 5.30 -2.21 0.89
CA THR A 89 5.76 -2.97 2.06
C THR A 89 6.36 -2.07 3.14
N ASN A 90 7.16 -1.06 2.75
CA ASN A 90 7.79 -0.14 3.69
C ASN A 90 6.77 0.73 4.43
N ARG A 91 5.65 1.08 3.78
CA ARG A 91 4.54 1.82 4.40
C ARG A 91 3.84 0.95 5.45
N TYR A 92 3.56 -0.31 5.12
CA TYR A 92 2.97 -1.26 6.07
C TYR A 92 3.90 -1.58 7.25
N ILE A 93 5.21 -1.69 7.03
CA ILE A 93 6.19 -1.89 8.11
C ILE A 93 6.12 -0.72 9.11
N TYR A 94 6.09 0.52 8.61
CA TYR A 94 6.00 1.71 9.46
C TYR A 94 4.74 1.67 10.34
N ASP A 95 3.59 1.41 9.73
CA ASP A 95 2.31 1.38 10.43
C ASP A 95 2.21 0.19 11.39
N THR A 96 2.82 -0.94 11.06
CA THR A 96 2.90 -2.11 11.94
C THR A 96 3.71 -1.81 13.21
N VAL A 97 4.86 -1.15 13.08
CA VAL A 97 5.66 -0.72 14.24
C VAL A 97 4.88 0.28 15.10
N LEU A 98 4.17 1.22 14.46
CA LEU A 98 3.31 2.18 15.15
C LEU A 98 2.17 1.48 15.91
N LEU A 99 1.53 0.47 15.32
CA LEU A 99 0.48 -0.32 15.95
C LEU A 99 1.01 -1.10 17.17
N LEU A 100 2.17 -1.75 17.03
CA LEU A 100 2.78 -2.49 18.13
C LEU A 100 3.20 -1.57 19.28
N ALA A 101 3.76 -0.39 18.98
CA ALA A 101 4.11 0.60 20.00
C ALA A 101 2.87 1.05 20.81
N ASN A 102 1.76 1.36 20.13
CA ASN A 102 0.51 1.70 20.79
C ASN A 102 -0.07 0.53 21.60
N THR A 103 0.05 -0.70 21.09
CA THR A 103 -0.36 -1.92 21.79
C THR A 103 0.42 -2.09 23.10
N PHE A 104 1.74 -1.94 23.06
CA PHE A 104 2.58 -2.05 24.26
C PHE A 104 2.27 -0.95 25.27
N HIS A 105 2.10 0.29 24.80
CA HIS A 105 1.70 1.40 25.65
C HIS A 105 0.39 1.10 26.39
N ARG A 106 -0.67 0.69 25.67
CA ARG A 106 -1.96 0.28 26.25
C ARG A 106 -1.82 -0.86 27.26
N LYS A 107 -1.04 -1.90 26.95
CA LYS A 107 -0.82 -3.05 27.86
C LYS A 107 -0.20 -2.61 29.18
N LEU A 108 0.74 -1.67 29.13
CA LEU A 108 1.41 -1.14 30.31
C LEU A 108 0.45 -0.25 31.13
N GLU A 109 -0.30 0.64 30.48
CA GLU A 109 -1.31 1.49 31.13
C GLU A 109 -2.39 0.67 31.83
N ASP A 110 -2.90 -0.37 31.17
CA ASP A 110 -3.91 -1.29 31.72
C ASP A 110 -3.38 -2.21 32.83
N ARG A 111 -2.06 -2.21 33.10
CA ARG A 111 -1.38 -3.14 34.01
C ARG A 111 -1.61 -4.62 33.65
N LYS A 112 -1.80 -4.92 32.36
CA LYS A 112 -2.01 -6.27 31.80
C LYS A 112 -0.78 -6.80 31.07
N TRP A 113 0.39 -6.29 31.44
CA TRP A 113 1.65 -6.69 30.82
C TRP A 113 2.02 -8.13 31.19
N HIS A 114 2.38 -8.92 30.17
CA HIS A 114 3.01 -10.21 30.34
C HIS A 114 4.41 -10.13 29.73
N SER A 115 5.44 -10.40 30.53
CA SER A 115 6.81 -10.38 30.03
C SER A 115 7.02 -11.40 28.90
N MET A 116 7.91 -11.03 27.98
CA MET A 116 8.38 -11.94 26.94
C MET A 116 9.06 -13.16 27.58
N ALA A 117 8.90 -14.31 26.96
CA ALA A 117 9.53 -15.56 27.39
C ALA A 117 10.47 -16.06 26.30
N SER A 118 11.63 -16.58 26.71
CA SER A 118 12.48 -17.35 25.79
C SER A 118 11.78 -18.68 25.47
N LEU A 119 11.51 -18.91 24.19
CA LEU A 119 10.85 -20.12 23.71
C LEU A 119 11.84 -20.99 22.95
N ASN A 120 11.59 -22.30 22.94
CA ASN A 120 12.35 -23.27 22.15
C ASN A 120 11.43 -23.93 21.12
N CYS A 121 11.87 -23.99 19.86
CA CYS A 121 11.16 -24.66 18.78
C CYS A 121 11.59 -26.14 18.67
N ILE A 122 10.77 -26.96 18.00
CA ILE A 122 11.11 -28.34 17.60
C ILE A 122 11.44 -29.25 18.80
N ARG A 123 10.76 -29.05 19.94
CA ARG A 123 10.81 -29.97 21.09
C ARG A 123 9.39 -30.46 21.41
N LYS A 124 9.24 -31.73 21.77
CA LYS A 124 7.94 -32.33 22.13
C LYS A 124 7.25 -31.61 23.31
N ASN A 125 8.03 -31.05 24.22
CA ASN A 125 7.53 -30.38 25.43
C ASN A 125 7.62 -28.84 25.34
N SER A 126 7.69 -28.28 24.13
CA SER A 126 7.68 -26.83 23.93
C SER A 126 6.38 -26.22 24.48
N LYS A 127 6.51 -25.17 25.30
CA LYS A 127 5.37 -24.40 25.80
C LYS A 127 5.25 -23.08 25.03
N PRO A 128 4.04 -22.63 24.69
CA PRO A 128 3.85 -21.34 24.04
C PRO A 128 4.09 -20.19 25.01
N TRP A 129 4.28 -18.99 24.48
CA TRP A 129 4.27 -17.78 25.30
C TRP A 129 2.89 -17.58 25.92
N GLN A 130 2.83 -17.61 27.25
CA GLN A 130 1.57 -17.51 28.00
C GLN A 130 0.85 -16.17 27.77
N GLY A 131 1.60 -15.09 27.51
CA GLY A 131 1.05 -13.79 27.17
C GLY A 131 0.55 -13.66 25.72
N GLY A 132 0.82 -14.65 24.86
CA GLY A 132 0.60 -14.56 23.42
C GLY A 132 -0.84 -14.28 23.02
N LYS A 133 -1.80 -15.02 23.61
CA LYS A 133 -3.23 -14.83 23.32
C LYS A 133 -3.71 -13.44 23.73
N SER A 134 -3.39 -13.03 24.96
CA SER A 134 -3.73 -11.70 25.49
C SER A 134 -3.13 -10.59 24.63
N MET A 135 -1.88 -10.72 24.19
CA MET A 135 -1.23 -9.76 23.30
C MET A 135 -1.91 -9.69 21.94
N LEU A 136 -2.13 -10.84 21.29
CA LEU A 136 -2.80 -10.92 19.99
C LEU A 136 -4.21 -10.31 20.02
N ASP A 137 -4.99 -10.62 21.06
CA ASP A 137 -6.33 -10.07 21.24
C ASP A 137 -6.32 -8.55 21.44
N THR A 138 -5.20 -7.98 21.91
CA THR A 138 -5.03 -6.53 22.05
C THR A 138 -4.61 -5.91 20.72
N VAL A 139 -3.63 -6.49 20.02
CA VAL A 139 -3.22 -6.05 18.68
C VAL A 139 -4.42 -5.98 17.73
N LYS A 140 -5.29 -7.00 17.73
CA LYS A 140 -6.45 -7.06 16.84
C LYS A 140 -7.54 -6.02 17.14
N LYS A 141 -7.58 -5.46 18.35
CA LYS A 141 -8.61 -4.48 18.75
C LYS A 141 -8.24 -3.03 18.45
N PHE A 142 -6.98 -2.79 18.08
CA PHE A 142 -6.48 -1.44 17.83
C PHE A 142 -6.25 -1.19 16.36
N GLY A 143 -6.55 0.04 15.94
CA GLY A 143 -6.17 0.58 14.66
C GLY A 143 -5.25 1.79 14.85
N VAL A 144 -4.41 2.07 13.85
CA VAL A 144 -3.53 3.24 13.82
C VAL A 144 -3.67 4.00 12.52
N SER A 145 -3.62 5.33 12.61
CA SER A 145 -3.53 6.19 11.44
C SER A 145 -2.06 6.45 11.08
N GLY A 146 -1.64 6.03 9.90
CA GLY A 146 -0.24 6.03 9.50
C GLY A 146 -0.01 6.42 8.03
N LEU A 147 1.01 5.83 7.41
CA LEU A 147 1.37 6.01 5.99
C LEU A 147 0.39 5.30 5.04
N THR A 148 -0.29 4.25 5.51
CA THR A 148 -1.29 3.49 4.75
C THR A 148 -2.72 4.00 4.94
N SER A 149 -2.86 5.24 5.44
CA SER A 149 -4.11 5.82 5.92
C SER A 149 -4.56 5.23 7.27
N PHE A 150 -5.07 4.01 7.27
CA PHE A 150 -5.52 3.33 8.49
C PHE A 150 -5.18 1.83 8.44
N LEU A 151 -4.47 1.36 9.47
CA LEU A 151 -4.14 -0.05 9.65
C LEU A 151 -4.90 -0.56 10.87
N GLU A 152 -5.75 -1.57 10.65
CA GLU A 152 -6.50 -2.29 11.68
C GLU A 152 -6.65 -3.76 11.28
N PHE A 153 -7.19 -4.58 12.19
CA PHE A 153 -7.44 -5.99 11.91
C PHE A 153 -8.89 -6.36 12.24
N THR A 154 -9.50 -7.15 11.36
CA THR A 154 -10.80 -7.78 11.60
C THR A 154 -10.68 -8.92 12.61
N ASP A 155 -11.84 -9.49 13.00
CA ASP A 155 -11.89 -10.72 13.78
C ASP A 155 -11.20 -11.91 13.11
N ASN A 156 -11.02 -11.87 11.78
CA ASN A 156 -10.28 -12.89 11.02
C ASN A 156 -8.78 -12.55 10.87
N GLY A 157 -8.30 -11.45 11.46
CA GLY A 157 -6.89 -11.05 11.41
C GLY A 157 -6.48 -10.41 10.08
N THR A 158 -7.43 -9.93 9.30
CA THR A 158 -7.17 -9.28 8.00
C THR A 158 -7.27 -7.76 8.12
N ASN A 159 -6.45 -7.02 7.36
CA ASN A 159 -6.64 -5.59 7.19
C ASN A 159 -7.71 -5.34 6.10
N PRO A 160 -8.85 -4.70 6.42
CA PRO A 160 -9.91 -4.44 5.44
C PRO A 160 -9.62 -3.22 4.54
N ASN A 161 -8.64 -2.39 4.89
CA ASN A 161 -8.42 -1.10 4.25
C ASN A 161 -7.52 -1.21 3.02
N ILE A 162 -8.14 -1.07 1.83
CA ILE A 162 -7.46 -1.02 0.54
C ILE A 162 -8.17 -0.02 -0.38
N PHE A 163 -7.40 0.81 -1.08
CA PHE A 163 -7.93 1.81 -2.00
C PHE A 163 -7.15 1.74 -3.32
N PHE A 164 -7.87 1.85 -4.42
CA PHE A 164 -7.28 1.91 -5.77
C PHE A 164 -7.62 3.24 -6.42
N GLU A 165 -6.74 3.71 -7.30
CA GLU A 165 -7.03 4.79 -8.24
C GLU A 165 -6.99 4.27 -9.67
N ILE A 166 -7.81 4.87 -10.54
CA ILE A 166 -7.87 4.55 -11.96
C ILE A 166 -7.37 5.76 -12.75
N LEU A 167 -6.30 5.55 -13.50
CA LEU A 167 -5.66 6.58 -14.31
C LEU A 167 -5.84 6.21 -15.78
N GLY A 168 -6.16 7.19 -16.61
CA GLY A 168 -6.36 6.98 -18.04
C GLY A 168 -5.62 8.01 -18.87
N THR A 169 -4.98 7.57 -19.96
CA THR A 169 -4.54 8.48 -21.02
C THR A 169 -5.74 8.91 -21.85
N ASN A 170 -5.81 10.20 -22.17
CA ASN A 170 -6.73 10.70 -23.18
C ASN A 170 -5.95 10.91 -24.49
N TYR A 171 -6.39 10.23 -25.54
CA TYR A 171 -5.98 10.53 -26.91
C TYR A 171 -7.06 11.41 -27.54
N GLY A 172 -6.74 12.66 -27.83
CA GLY A 172 -7.53 13.51 -28.72
C GLY A 172 -6.79 13.64 -30.04
N GLU A 173 -7.50 13.52 -31.16
CA GLU A 173 -6.92 13.68 -32.51
C GLU A 173 -6.13 15.00 -32.67
N ASP A 174 -6.41 16.03 -31.85
CA ASP A 174 -5.76 17.35 -31.89
C ASP A 174 -5.13 17.82 -30.56
N ARG A 175 -5.03 16.97 -29.52
CA ARG A 175 -4.52 17.40 -28.19
C ARG A 175 -3.47 16.44 -27.66
N GLY A 176 -2.30 17.00 -27.36
CA GLY A 176 -1.13 16.29 -26.83
C GLY A 176 -1.43 15.41 -25.60
N ARG A 177 -0.54 14.43 -25.36
CA ARG A 177 -0.68 13.40 -24.32
C ARG A 177 -0.84 14.02 -22.93
N GLY A 178 -1.92 13.66 -22.23
CA GLY A 178 -2.19 14.08 -20.85
C GLY A 178 -2.83 12.96 -20.03
N VAL A 179 -2.54 12.94 -18.72
CA VAL A 179 -3.07 11.96 -17.76
C VAL A 179 -4.23 12.60 -16.99
N ASN A 180 -5.40 11.93 -16.98
CA ASN A 180 -6.53 12.33 -16.15
C ASN A 180 -6.78 11.30 -15.05
N ARG A 181 -7.10 11.80 -13.85
CA ARG A 181 -7.37 11.00 -12.66
C ARG A 181 -8.87 10.76 -12.52
N TYR A 182 -9.29 9.49 -12.56
CA TYR A 182 -10.67 9.09 -12.32
C TYR A 182 -10.77 8.38 -10.96
N VAL A 183 -11.64 8.88 -10.08
CA VAL A 183 -11.88 8.25 -8.76
C VAL A 183 -13.05 7.29 -8.90
N CYS A 184 -12.82 5.99 -8.68
CA CYS A 184 -13.87 4.98 -8.63
C CYS A 184 -13.99 4.45 -7.19
N GLY A 185 -15.19 4.55 -6.61
CA GLY A 185 -15.51 3.89 -5.35
C GLY A 185 -15.82 2.41 -5.59
N GLY A 186 -14.98 1.52 -5.08
CA GLY A 186 -15.25 0.08 -4.96
C GLY A 186 -14.86 -0.78 -6.17
N LEU A 187 -13.63 -1.28 -6.18
CA LEU A 187 -13.20 -2.45 -6.97
C LEU A 187 -12.70 -3.51 -5.98
N TYR A 188 -13.40 -4.65 -5.89
CA TYR A 188 -12.95 -5.81 -5.14
C TYR A 188 -11.98 -6.62 -6.02
N MET A 189 -10.69 -6.59 -5.68
CA MET A 189 -9.66 -7.45 -6.28
C MET A 189 -8.93 -8.19 -5.14
N SER A 190 -8.77 -9.50 -5.29
CA SER A 190 -8.13 -10.38 -4.30
C SER A 190 -6.60 -10.21 -4.32
N GLY A 191 -6.08 -9.26 -3.54
CA GLY A 191 -4.65 -9.07 -3.28
C GLY A 191 -4.14 -9.93 -2.12
N ARG A 192 -2.82 -10.18 -2.06
CA ARG A 192 -2.17 -10.98 -1.01
C ARG A 192 -2.34 -10.30 0.34
N TYR A 193 -3.25 -10.82 1.16
CA TYR A 193 -3.46 -10.30 2.50
C TYR A 193 -2.23 -10.57 3.39
N LEU A 194 -1.81 -9.54 4.12
CA LEU A 194 -1.00 -9.70 5.32
C LEU A 194 -1.85 -10.50 6.32
N HIS A 195 -1.65 -11.81 6.36
CA HIS A 195 -2.29 -12.70 7.33
C HIS A 195 -1.41 -12.77 8.58
N LEU A 196 -2.00 -12.50 9.75
CA LEU A 196 -1.41 -12.79 11.06
C LEU A 196 -1.67 -14.24 11.49
#